data_AF-A0A956SYH7-F1
#
_entry.id   AF-A0A956SYH7-F1
#
_cell.length_a   1.000
_cell.length_b   1.000
_cell.length_c   1.000
_cell.angle_alpha   90.00
_cell.angle_beta   90.00
_cell.angle_gamma   90.00
#
_symmetry.space_group_name_H-M   'P 1'
#
loop_
_entity.id
_entity.type
_entity.pdbx_description
1 polymer ?
#
loop_
_entity_poly.entity_id
_entity_poly.type
_entity_poly.pdbx_seq_one_letter_code
_entity_poly.pdbx_strand_id
1 'polypeptide(L)'
;MKTVFKRLTLILLGVLMALGFVELCARTMVVKDNPALAVAMADGTREQLYFDEKLGFFPRVGEGGEYGPNGCLANSYDVNKKGEKKRILFIGDSVTHRGKIVEALRELYGDAEYEYWNAGVGAFNTAQILEFFRRYNK
;
A
#
# COMPACT_ATOMS: atom_id res chain seq x y z
N MET A 1 -37.70 10.45 -46.16
CA MET A 1 -36.35 9.85 -46.03
C MET A 1 -35.27 10.86 -45.62
N LYS A 2 -35.03 11.95 -46.38
CA LYS A 2 -34.01 12.98 -46.05
C LYS A 2 -34.18 13.64 -44.65
N THR A 3 -35.42 13.88 -44.22
CA THR A 3 -35.72 14.52 -42.92
C THR A 3 -35.43 13.62 -41.72
N VAL A 4 -35.67 12.31 -41.86
CA VAL A 4 -35.39 11.32 -40.81
C VAL A 4 -33.88 11.14 -40.64
N PHE A 5 -33.14 11.08 -41.75
CA PHE A 5 -31.68 11.01 -41.73
C PHE A 5 -31.06 12.22 -41.03
N LYS A 6 -31.49 13.45 -41.36
CA LYS A 6 -31.03 14.68 -40.69
C LYS A 6 -31.25 14.65 -39.18
N ARG A 7 -32.42 14.17 -38.73
CA ARG A 7 -32.74 14.06 -37.29
C ARG A 7 -31.85 13.04 -36.59
N LEU A 8 -31.62 11.88 -37.21
CA LEU A 8 -30.71 10.86 -36.68
C LEU A 8 -29.27 11.38 -36.58
N THR A 9 -28.78 12.10 -37.59
CA THR A 9 -27.45 12.72 -37.55
C THR A 9 -27.32 13.74 -36.43
N LEU A 10 -28.33 14.59 -36.24
CA LEU A 10 -28.37 15.57 -35.14
C LEU A 10 -28.37 14.91 -33.76
N ILE A 11 -29.15 13.85 -33.58
CA ILE A 11 -29.20 13.09 -32.32
C ILE A 11 -27.84 12.43 -32.06
N LEU A 12 -27.22 11.80 -33.08
CA LEU A 12 -25.92 11.16 -32.93
C LEU A 12 -24.82 12.16 -32.54
N LEU A 13 -24.77 13.31 -33.22
CA LEU A 13 -23.82 14.38 -32.89
C LEU A 13 -24.05 14.93 -31.47
N GLY A 14 -25.31 15.12 -31.07
CA GLY A 14 -25.64 15.56 -29.72
C GLY A 14 -25.18 14.58 -28.65
N VAL A 15 -25.40 13.27 -28.85
CA VAL A 15 -24.96 12.21 -27.94
C VAL A 15 -23.44 12.15 -27.85
N LEU A 16 -22.73 12.23 -28.98
CA LEU A 16 -21.27 12.22 -29.00
C LEU A 16 -20.67 13.42 -28.27
N MET A 17 -21.24 14.62 -28.46
CA MET A 17 -20.78 15.81 -27.72
C MET A 17 -21.07 15.70 -26.22
N ALA A 18 -22.24 15.18 -25.84
CA ALA A 18 -22.58 14.96 -24.43
C ALA A 18 -21.63 13.95 -23.78
N LEU A 19 -21.32 12.84 -24.45
CA LEU A 19 -20.35 11.86 -23.96
C LEU A 19 -18.95 12.45 -23.80
N GLY A 20 -18.49 13.23 -24.78
CA GLY A 20 -17.19 13.91 -24.70
C GLY A 20 -17.13 14.91 -23.55
N PHE A 21 -18.21 15.66 -23.32
CA PHE A 21 -18.30 16.61 -22.21
C PHE A 21 -18.33 15.90 -20.86
N VAL A 22 -19.12 14.82 -20.71
CA VAL A 22 -19.17 14.02 -19.48
C VAL A 22 -17.81 13.40 -19.19
N GLU A 23 -17.11 12.86 -20.18
CA GLU A 23 -15.75 12.33 -20.02
C GLU A 23 -14.75 13.41 -19.60
N LEU A 24 -14.83 14.61 -20.19
CA LEU A 24 -13.97 15.73 -19.82
C LEU A 24 -14.23 16.17 -18.37
N CYS A 25 -15.49 16.35 -18.00
CA CYS A 25 -15.89 16.66 -16.63
C CYS A 25 -15.43 15.55 -15.67
N ALA A 26 -15.64 14.29 -16.02
CA ALA A 26 -15.20 13.15 -15.23
C ALA A 26 -13.68 13.17 -15.05
N ARG A 27 -12.89 13.46 -16.09
CA ARG A 27 -11.43 13.57 -15.98
C ARG A 27 -10.96 14.76 -15.13
N THR A 28 -11.73 15.84 -15.08
CA THR A 28 -11.43 16.99 -14.21
C THR A 28 -11.91 16.80 -12.76
N MET A 29 -12.97 16.00 -12.56
CA MET A 29 -13.57 15.74 -11.24
C MET A 29 -13.02 14.48 -10.57
N VAL A 30 -12.54 13.50 -11.35
CA VAL A 30 -11.67 12.44 -10.87
C VAL A 30 -10.36 13.11 -10.51
N VAL A 31 -10.29 13.51 -9.25
CA VAL A 31 -9.07 13.96 -8.60
C VAL A 31 -7.97 13.00 -9.02
N LYS A 32 -6.93 13.54 -9.66
CA LYS A 32 -5.74 12.81 -10.14
C LYS A 32 -4.86 12.33 -8.97
N ASP A 33 -5.45 12.25 -7.79
CA ASP A 33 -4.83 11.75 -6.59
C ASP A 33 -5.16 10.28 -6.54
N ASN A 34 -4.20 9.48 -7.01
CA ASN A 34 -4.10 8.10 -6.57
C ASN A 34 -4.20 8.16 -5.04
N PRO A 35 -5.20 7.56 -4.38
CA PRO A 35 -5.35 7.71 -2.93
C PRO A 35 -4.11 7.18 -2.17
N ALA A 36 -3.29 6.34 -2.82
CA ALA A 36 -1.96 5.95 -2.35
C ALA A 36 -0.92 7.10 -2.33
N LEU A 37 -1.03 8.08 -3.25
CA LEU A 37 -0.21 9.29 -3.30
C LEU A 37 -0.76 10.44 -2.44
N ALA A 38 -2.05 10.39 -2.09
CA ALA A 38 -2.75 11.42 -1.32
C ALA A 38 -2.68 11.22 0.20
N VAL A 39 -2.04 10.13 0.66
CA VAL A 39 -1.82 9.92 2.09
C VAL A 39 -0.98 11.08 2.58
N ALA A 40 -1.56 11.92 3.44
CA ALA A 40 -0.84 12.96 4.15
C ALA A 40 0.22 12.28 5.02
N MET A 41 1.41 12.20 4.45
CA MET A 41 2.63 11.73 5.07
C MET A 41 2.88 12.65 6.26
N ALA A 42 2.67 12.15 7.49
CA ALA A 42 2.87 12.91 8.73
C ALA A 42 4.28 13.52 8.77
N ASP A 43 4.43 14.70 9.36
CA ASP A 43 5.72 15.41 9.37
C ASP A 43 6.85 14.49 9.89
N GLY A 44 7.92 14.31 9.09
CA GLY A 44 9.01 13.34 9.34
C GLY A 44 8.99 12.04 8.51
N THR A 45 7.89 11.70 7.84
CA THR A 45 7.77 10.47 7.00
C THR A 45 8.58 10.48 5.71
N ARG A 46 8.91 11.66 5.15
CA ARG A 46 9.78 11.74 3.96
C ARG A 46 11.21 11.26 4.22
N GLU A 47 11.72 11.46 5.43
CA GLU A 47 13.04 10.96 5.81
C GLU A 47 13.04 9.44 5.98
N GLN A 48 11.89 8.85 6.29
CA GLN A 48 11.70 7.41 6.46
C GLN A 48 11.54 6.65 5.14
N LEU A 49 11.41 7.35 4.00
CA LEU A 49 11.28 6.74 2.68
C LEU A 49 12.49 7.12 1.80
N TYR A 50 12.85 6.24 0.89
CA TYR A 50 13.73 6.53 -0.24
C TYR A 50 13.03 6.15 -1.54
N PHE A 51 13.45 6.74 -2.65
CA PHE A 51 12.91 6.41 -3.96
C PHE A 51 13.74 5.29 -4.61
N ASP A 52 13.10 4.18 -4.95
CA ASP A 52 13.62 3.09 -5.77
C ASP A 52 13.12 3.27 -7.21
N GLU A 53 14.03 3.34 -8.19
CA GLU A 53 13.67 3.61 -9.58
C GLU A 53 12.68 2.60 -10.19
N LYS A 54 12.68 1.35 -9.70
CA LYS A 54 11.82 0.28 -10.23
C LYS A 54 10.49 0.19 -9.49
N LEU A 55 10.50 0.51 -8.20
CA LEU A 55 9.38 0.20 -7.30
C LEU A 55 8.78 1.42 -6.61
N GLY A 56 9.29 2.62 -6.88
CA GLY A 56 8.82 3.86 -6.28
C GLY A 56 9.29 4.02 -4.83
N PHE A 57 8.46 4.63 -3.99
CA PHE A 57 8.84 4.89 -2.60
C PHE A 57 8.95 3.61 -1.77
N PHE A 58 10.07 3.46 -1.08
CA PHE A 58 10.42 2.32 -0.24
C PHE A 58 10.84 2.79 1.17
N PRO A 59 10.49 2.06 2.24
CA PRO A 59 10.88 2.46 3.59
C PRO A 59 12.37 2.23 3.84
N ARG A 60 12.96 3.12 4.63
CA ARG A 60 14.29 2.93 5.21
C ARG A 60 14.20 1.90 6.33
N VAL A 61 15.16 0.98 6.33
CA VAL A 61 15.25 -0.15 7.25
C VAL A 61 16.54 -0.02 8.06
N GLY A 62 16.46 -0.19 9.37
CA GLY A 62 17.60 -0.11 10.28
C GLY A 62 17.57 1.15 11.15
N GLU A 63 18.39 2.15 10.83
CA GLU A 63 18.64 3.28 11.72
C GLU A 63 17.63 4.43 11.54
N GLY A 64 16.96 4.81 12.63
CA GLY A 64 16.09 5.99 12.72
C GLY A 64 14.71 5.86 12.07
N GLY A 65 14.41 4.70 11.48
CA GLY A 65 13.14 4.41 10.82
C GLY A 65 12.18 3.58 11.67
N GLU A 66 10.96 3.40 11.14
CA GLU A 66 9.93 2.55 11.74
C GLU A 66 10.30 1.05 11.69
N TYR A 67 11.10 0.66 10.70
CA TYR A 67 11.51 -0.72 10.45
C TYR A 67 12.91 -0.96 10.99
N GLY A 68 13.04 -1.93 11.89
CA GLY A 68 14.34 -2.41 12.36
C GLY A 68 15.10 -3.18 11.27
N PRO A 69 16.35 -3.61 11.53
CA PRO A 69 17.24 -4.18 10.50
C PRO A 69 16.68 -5.38 9.71
N ASN A 70 15.73 -6.11 10.29
CA ASN A 70 15.10 -7.28 9.69
C ASN A 70 13.83 -6.93 8.89
N GLY A 71 13.63 -5.67 8.50
CA GLY A 71 12.45 -5.23 7.74
C GLY A 71 11.14 -5.48 8.48
N CYS A 72 11.14 -5.41 9.81
CA CYS A 72 9.96 -5.55 10.64
C CYS A 72 9.79 -4.29 11.48
N LEU A 73 8.55 -3.93 11.79
CA LEU A 73 8.23 -2.91 12.79
C LEU A 73 8.95 -3.23 14.10
N ALA A 74 9.38 -2.17 14.79
CA ALA A 74 10.14 -2.25 16.02
C ALA A 74 9.48 -3.20 17.05
N ASN A 75 10.28 -4.13 17.57
CA ASN A 75 9.88 -5.11 18.58
C ASN A 75 11.11 -5.50 19.42
N SER A 76 10.89 -6.24 20.51
CA SER A 76 11.95 -6.67 21.44
C SER A 76 12.52 -8.05 21.13
N TYR A 77 12.14 -8.68 20.02
CA TYR A 77 12.60 -10.01 19.67
C TYR A 77 14.03 -9.97 19.10
N ASP A 78 14.85 -10.94 19.49
CA ASP A 78 16.21 -11.09 18.99
C ASP A 78 16.23 -12.14 17.87
N VAL A 79 16.51 -11.69 16.64
CA VAL A 79 16.58 -12.56 15.46
C VAL A 79 17.68 -13.63 15.57
N ASN A 80 18.78 -13.32 16.26
CA ASN A 80 19.92 -14.22 16.41
C ASN A 80 19.71 -15.26 17.51
N LYS A 81 18.84 -14.96 18.48
CA LYS A 81 18.46 -15.90 19.53
C LYS A 81 17.52 -16.95 18.95
N LYS A 82 18.06 -18.11 18.58
CA LYS A 82 17.25 -19.31 18.28
C LYS A 82 16.62 -19.81 19.58
N GLY A 83 15.46 -19.25 19.93
CA GLY A 83 14.62 -19.73 21.02
C GLY A 83 13.76 -20.92 20.60
N GLU A 84 13.04 -21.49 21.57
CA GLU A 84 12.04 -22.53 21.35
C GLU A 84 10.74 -21.98 20.73
N LYS A 85 10.58 -20.65 20.74
CA LYS A 85 9.39 -19.97 20.21
C LYS A 85 9.32 -20.05 18.69
N LYS A 86 8.12 -20.27 18.18
CA LYS A 86 7.80 -20.24 16.75
C LYS A 86 7.69 -18.80 16.29
N ARG A 87 8.46 -18.45 15.26
CA ARG A 87 8.40 -17.12 14.63
C ARG A 87 7.32 -17.10 13.56
N ILE A 88 6.41 -16.14 13.67
CA ILE A 88 5.36 -15.90 12.69
C ILE A 88 5.63 -14.55 12.05
N LEU A 89 5.88 -14.56 10.74
CA LEU A 89 6.07 -13.36 9.95
C LEU A 89 4.76 -12.95 9.27
N PHE A 90 4.34 -11.71 9.50
CA PHE A 90 3.18 -11.09 8.88
C PHE A 90 3.65 -10.13 7.80
N ILE A 91 3.36 -10.44 6.54
CA ILE A 91 3.68 -9.60 5.39
C ILE A 91 2.40 -9.01 4.82
N GLY A 92 2.49 -7.79 4.28
CA GLY A 92 1.36 -7.17 3.60
C GLY A 92 1.48 -5.67 3.49
N ASP A 93 0.33 -5.03 3.25
CA ASP A 93 0.23 -3.60 3.04
C ASP A 93 -0.10 -2.86 4.35
N SER A 94 -0.82 -1.74 4.22
CA SER A 94 -1.43 -0.98 5.31
C SER A 94 -2.24 -1.81 6.32
N VAL A 95 -2.92 -2.90 5.90
CA VAL A 95 -3.74 -3.71 6.81
C VAL A 95 -2.84 -4.46 7.79
N THR A 96 -1.76 -5.06 7.27
CA THR A 96 -0.77 -5.75 8.08
C THR A 96 0.02 -4.76 8.94
N HIS A 97 0.45 -3.64 8.35
CA HIS A 97 1.18 -2.57 9.05
C HIS A 97 0.46 -2.09 10.31
N ARG A 98 -0.86 -1.86 10.24
CA ARG A 98 -1.69 -1.45 11.40
C ARG A 98 -1.72 -2.47 12.55
N GLY A 99 -1.28 -3.71 12.34
CA GLY A 99 -1.02 -4.67 13.41
C GLY A 99 -2.26 -5.30 14.06
N LYS A 100 -3.50 -4.97 13.65
CA LYS A 100 -4.71 -5.47 14.33
C LYS A 100 -4.82 -7.00 14.39
N ILE A 101 -4.42 -7.68 13.31
CA ILE A 101 -4.39 -9.15 13.27
C ILE A 101 -3.31 -9.69 14.21
N VAL A 102 -2.15 -9.02 14.27
CA VAL A 102 -1.04 -9.40 15.15
C VAL A 102 -1.41 -9.25 16.62
N GLU A 103 -2.04 -8.13 16.97
CA GLU A 103 -2.54 -7.85 18.32
C GLU A 103 -3.57 -8.91 18.76
N ALA A 104 -4.55 -9.21 17.91
CA ALA A 104 -5.57 -10.21 18.21
C ALA A 104 -4.98 -11.61 18.42
N LEU A 105 -4.01 -12.02 17.59
CA LEU A 105 -3.33 -13.31 17.77
C LEU A 105 -2.49 -13.35 19.05
N ARG A 106 -1.79 -12.27 19.37
CA ARG A 106 -1.04 -12.16 20.63
C ARG A 106 -1.98 -12.22 21.84
N GLU A 107 -3.16 -11.61 21.78
CA GLU A 107 -4.15 -11.67 22.86
C GLU A 107 -4.66 -13.11 23.07
N LEU A 108 -4.91 -13.85 21.98
CA LEU A 108 -5.43 -15.22 22.03
C LEU A 108 -4.40 -16.26 22.50
N TYR A 109 -3.14 -16.13 22.07
CA TYR A 109 -2.12 -17.17 22.26
C TYR A 109 -0.94 -16.73 23.14
N GLY A 110 -0.86 -15.45 23.50
CA GLY A 110 0.25 -14.88 24.25
C GLY A 110 1.59 -14.93 23.49
N ASP A 111 2.67 -14.61 24.20
CA ASP A 111 4.05 -14.60 23.69
C ASP A 111 4.89 -15.78 24.24
N ALA A 112 4.28 -16.78 24.89
CA ALA A 112 5.00 -17.90 25.49
C ALA A 112 5.64 -18.80 24.42
N GLU A 113 4.86 -19.17 23.40
CA GLU A 113 5.28 -20.07 22.33
C GLU A 113 5.57 -19.37 21.01
N TYR A 114 5.18 -18.09 20.86
CA TYR A 114 5.20 -17.38 19.58
C TYR A 114 5.94 -16.05 19.65
N GLU A 115 6.60 -15.69 18.55
CA GLU A 115 7.12 -14.36 18.26
C GLU A 115 6.41 -13.81 17.03
N TYR A 116 5.84 -12.61 17.13
CA TYR A 116 5.02 -12.03 16.07
C TYR A 116 5.76 -10.89 15.34
N TRP A 117 6.28 -11.18 14.16
CA TRP A 117 7.11 -10.28 13.37
C TRP A 117 6.25 -9.57 12.31
N ASN A 118 6.03 -8.26 12.46
CA ASN A 118 5.21 -7.49 11.53
C ASN A 118 6.08 -6.79 10.49
N ALA A 119 6.01 -7.23 9.24
CA ALA A 119 6.68 -6.65 8.07
C ALA A 119 5.68 -6.01 7.09
N GLY A 120 4.53 -5.54 7.58
CA GLY A 120 3.56 -4.80 6.77
C GLY A 120 4.05 -3.41 6.46
N VAL A 121 3.88 -2.96 5.20
CA VAL A 121 4.27 -1.61 4.76
C VAL A 121 3.07 -0.86 4.19
N GLY A 122 2.80 0.34 4.70
CA GLY A 122 1.71 1.18 4.23
C GLY A 122 1.78 1.46 2.73
N ALA A 123 0.62 1.42 2.05
CA ALA A 123 0.42 1.74 0.64
C ALA A 123 1.21 0.87 -0.38
N PHE A 124 1.84 -0.21 0.06
CA PHE A 124 2.52 -1.13 -0.84
C PHE A 124 1.53 -1.98 -1.65
N ASN A 125 1.81 -2.13 -2.95
CA ASN A 125 1.19 -3.15 -3.78
C ASN A 125 1.89 -4.51 -3.62
N THR A 126 1.32 -5.56 -4.19
CA THR A 126 1.84 -6.94 -4.08
C THR A 126 3.28 -7.10 -4.57
N ALA A 127 3.69 -6.40 -5.63
CA ALA A 127 5.05 -6.48 -6.14
C ALA A 127 6.07 -5.84 -5.18
N GLN A 128 5.71 -4.71 -4.59
CA GLN A 128 6.54 -4.04 -3.58
C GLN A 128 6.65 -4.87 -2.30
N ILE A 129 5.56 -5.51 -1.85
CA ILE A 129 5.56 -6.43 -0.70
C ILE A 129 6.53 -7.59 -0.95
N LEU A 130 6.43 -8.22 -2.12
CA LEU A 130 7.30 -9.34 -2.48
C LEU A 130 8.77 -8.93 -2.50
N GLU A 131 9.08 -7.76 -3.04
CA GLU A 131 10.46 -7.27 -3.05
C GLU A 131 10.96 -6.94 -1.64
N PHE A 132 10.14 -6.29 -0.81
CA PHE A 132 10.51 -5.97 0.57
C PHE A 132 10.83 -7.24 1.36
N PHE A 133 9.99 -8.27 1.23
CA PHE A 133 10.24 -9.60 1.80
C PHE A 133 11.58 -10.18 1.37
N ARG A 134 11.90 -10.14 0.08
CA ARG A 134 13.15 -10.67 -0.46
C ARG A 134 14.39 -9.93 0.03
N ARG A 135 14.28 -8.61 0.23
CA ARG A 135 15.40 -7.76 0.65
C ARG A 135 15.72 -7.90 2.13
N TYR A 136 14.70 -8.05 2.99
CA TYR A 136 14.88 -7.87 4.43
C TYR A 136 14.39 -9.01 5.33
N ASN A 137 13.52 -9.91 4.85
CA ASN A 137 12.87 -10.92 5.69
C ASN A 137 13.26 -12.37 5.33
N LYS A 138 14.40 -12.59 4.67
CA LYS A 138 14.85 -13.91 4.20
C LYS A 138 15.75 -14.63 5.20
#